data_AF-A0A8T5WN19-F1
#
_entry.id   AF-A0A8T5WN19-F1
#
_cell.length_a   1.000
_cell.length_b   1.000
_cell.length_c   1.000
_cell.angle_alpha   90.00
_cell.angle_beta   90.00
_cell.angle_gamma   90.00
#
_symmetry.space_group_name_H-M   'P 1'
#
loop_
_entity.id
_entity.type
_entity.pdbx_description
1 polymer ?
#
loop_
_entity_poly.entity_id
_entity_poly.type
_entity_poly.pdbx_seq_one_letter_code
_entity_poly.pdbx_strand_id
1 'polypeptide(L)'
;MNILRDTTLCAIVRDEIINPAGGIRDFVESTVPFMEKAIIVDTGSIDGTRQYLEDAKKRYAHLDVLDHPFEGYGPSRNVSIRDVTTDWILVLDADERLMFSDFEELGKERELSPEAIAFSFDFLTVSLIDVKERLDISGNNPRFFSSRKNIFYDDLVFEVPSLRGDPVPREKSKVQIKHFTSGNRILKSKD
;
A
#
# COMPACT_ATOMS: atom_id res chain seq x y z
N MET A 1 -8.15 9.24 -17.55
CA MET A 1 -7.58 8.28 -16.60
C MET A 1 -8.27 8.51 -15.28
N ASN A 2 -8.86 7.47 -14.66
CA ASN A 2 -9.63 7.64 -13.43
C ASN A 2 -8.67 7.64 -12.25
N ILE A 3 -8.32 8.85 -11.79
CA ILE A 3 -7.54 9.08 -10.58
C ILE A 3 -8.45 8.86 -9.37
N LEU A 4 -7.99 8.09 -8.39
CA LEU A 4 -8.63 7.98 -7.08
C LEU A 4 -8.40 9.29 -6.31
N ARG A 5 -9.39 10.18 -6.43
CA ARG A 5 -9.36 11.53 -5.84
C ARG A 5 -9.33 11.50 -4.33
N ASP A 6 -8.72 12.53 -3.76
CA ASP A 6 -8.64 12.80 -2.34
C ASP A 6 -8.05 11.61 -1.55
N THR A 7 -7.08 10.95 -2.18
CA THR A 7 -6.37 9.81 -1.62
C THR A 7 -4.88 9.94 -1.88
N THR A 8 -4.08 9.72 -0.84
CA THR A 8 -2.63 9.57 -0.94
C THR A 8 -2.28 8.08 -0.87
N LEU A 9 -1.50 7.60 -1.83
CA LEU A 9 -0.83 6.30 -1.73
C LEU A 9 0.36 6.43 -0.79
N CYS A 10 0.45 5.53 0.18
CA CYS A 10 1.55 5.47 1.14
C CYS A 10 2.21 4.10 1.07
N ALA A 11 3.52 4.07 0.90
CA ALA A 11 4.29 2.82 0.83
C ALA A 11 5.64 2.97 1.52
N ILE A 12 6.19 1.84 1.96
CA ILE A 12 7.58 1.71 2.39
C ILE A 12 8.26 0.71 1.45
N VAL A 13 9.51 0.95 1.12
CA VAL A 13 10.27 0.09 0.20
C VAL A 13 11.68 -0.15 0.70
N ARG A 14 12.24 -1.28 0.27
CA ARG A 14 13.66 -1.58 0.45
C ARG A 14 14.11 -2.62 -0.56
N ASP A 15 15.15 -2.30 -1.32
CA ASP A 15 15.83 -3.25 -2.21
C ASP A 15 14.87 -3.99 -3.17
N GLU A 16 14.09 -3.22 -3.92
CA GLU A 16 12.98 -3.64 -4.78
C GLU A 16 13.32 -3.69 -6.29
N ILE A 17 14.57 -3.48 -6.72
CA ILE A 17 14.94 -3.53 -8.16
C ILE A 17 14.89 -4.95 -8.70
N ILE A 18 15.41 -5.92 -7.94
CA ILE A 18 15.46 -7.34 -8.32
C ILE A 18 14.43 -8.12 -7.49
N ASN A 19 13.24 -7.56 -7.27
CA ASN A 19 12.19 -8.30 -6.58
C ASN A 19 11.43 -9.20 -7.59
N PRO A 20 11.55 -10.54 -7.48
CA PRO A 20 10.80 -11.48 -8.31
C PRO A 20 9.28 -11.42 -8.14
N ALA A 21 8.78 -10.68 -7.15
CA ALA A 21 7.37 -10.37 -6.95
C ALA A 21 6.92 -9.05 -7.64
N GLY A 22 7.65 -8.56 -8.64
CA GLY A 22 7.17 -7.47 -9.50
C GLY A 22 7.71 -6.08 -9.17
N GLY A 23 8.81 -5.99 -8.40
CA GLY A 23 9.71 -4.83 -8.31
C GLY A 23 9.17 -3.41 -8.11
N ILE A 24 10.08 -2.48 -7.85
CA ILE A 24 9.71 -1.06 -7.69
C ILE A 24 9.16 -0.46 -8.99
N ARG A 25 9.58 -0.99 -10.13
CA ARG A 25 9.18 -0.50 -11.45
C ARG A 25 7.69 -0.73 -11.68
N ASP A 26 7.24 -1.98 -11.58
CA ASP A 26 5.84 -2.29 -11.83
C ASP A 26 4.95 -1.70 -10.73
N PHE A 27 5.45 -1.58 -9.48
CA PHE A 27 4.72 -0.89 -8.41
C PHE A 27 4.41 0.55 -8.80
N VAL A 28 5.44 1.32 -9.11
CA VAL A 28 5.29 2.73 -9.47
C VAL A 28 4.43 2.90 -10.71
N GLU A 29 4.68 2.11 -11.77
CA GLU A 29 3.98 2.28 -13.06
C GLU A 29 2.49 1.91 -13.00
N SER A 30 2.10 1.00 -12.12
CA SER A 30 0.71 0.53 -12.00
C SER A 30 -0.09 1.19 -10.87
N THR A 31 0.54 1.98 -9.99
CA THR A 31 -0.15 2.61 -8.85
C THR A 31 -0.11 4.13 -8.90
N VAL A 32 1.08 4.73 -8.93
CA VAL A 32 1.29 6.19 -8.82
C VAL A 32 0.47 7.01 -9.82
N PRO A 33 0.31 6.62 -11.10
CA PRO A 33 -0.50 7.39 -12.05
C PRO A 33 -1.98 7.52 -11.66
N PHE A 34 -2.51 6.60 -10.84
CA PHE A 34 -3.92 6.54 -10.46
C PHE A 34 -4.23 7.22 -9.13
N MET A 35 -3.26 7.88 -8.53
CA MET A 35 -3.38 8.50 -7.22
C MET A 35 -3.31 10.01 -7.32
N GLU A 36 -4.05 10.72 -6.46
CA GLU A 36 -3.93 12.18 -6.37
C GLU A 36 -2.57 12.60 -5.83
N LYS A 37 -2.06 11.87 -4.83
CA LYS A 37 -0.72 12.01 -4.28
C LYS A 37 -0.12 10.64 -3.99
N ALA A 38 1.20 10.54 -4.01
CA ALA A 38 1.92 9.36 -3.54
C ALA A 38 3.08 9.76 -2.63
N ILE A 39 3.30 9.01 -1.55
CA ILE A 39 4.44 9.13 -0.64
C ILE A 39 5.06 7.74 -0.52
N ILE A 40 6.30 7.60 -1.00
CA ILE A 40 7.07 6.37 -0.90
C ILE A 40 8.29 6.62 0.00
N VAL A 41 8.42 5.84 1.07
CA VAL A 41 9.55 5.92 1.99
C VAL A 41 10.55 4.82 1.64
N ASP A 42 11.73 5.20 1.20
CA ASP A 42 12.87 4.29 1.04
C ASP A 42 13.54 4.09 2.40
N THR A 43 13.63 2.82 2.83
CA THR A 43 14.13 2.46 4.15
C THR A 43 15.62 2.09 4.21
N GLY A 44 16.38 2.51 3.19
CA GLY A 44 17.82 2.32 3.10
C GLY A 44 18.23 1.31 2.03
N SER A 45 17.65 1.43 0.83
CA SER A 45 17.98 0.60 -0.33
C SER A 45 19.40 0.84 -0.83
N ILE A 46 20.05 -0.23 -1.31
CA ILE A 46 21.40 -0.23 -1.86
C ILE A 46 21.47 -0.83 -3.28
N ASP A 47 20.34 -1.27 -3.82
CA ASP A 47 20.24 -1.98 -5.12
C ASP A 47 19.86 -1.07 -6.30
N GLY A 48 19.69 0.23 -6.06
CA GLY A 48 19.23 1.21 -7.06
C GLY A 48 17.75 1.59 -6.97
N THR A 49 16.98 1.02 -6.03
CA THR A 49 15.56 1.36 -5.80
C THR A 49 15.36 2.87 -5.63
N ARG A 50 16.20 3.49 -4.79
CA ARG A 50 16.18 4.93 -4.53
C ARG A 50 16.33 5.76 -5.80
N GLN A 51 17.31 5.38 -6.63
CA GLN A 51 17.62 6.09 -7.88
C GLN A 51 16.43 6.01 -8.85
N TYR A 52 15.81 4.84 -8.97
CA TYR A 52 14.61 4.67 -9.79
C TYR A 52 13.46 5.56 -9.31
N LEU A 53 13.25 5.66 -7.99
CA LEU A 53 12.20 6.51 -7.41
C LEU A 53 12.44 8.00 -7.66
N GLU A 54 13.69 8.47 -7.56
CA GLU A 54 14.03 9.86 -7.92
C GLU A 54 13.78 10.16 -9.40
N ASP A 55 14.06 9.21 -10.28
CA ASP A 55 13.74 9.35 -11.70
C ASP A 55 12.22 9.28 -11.97
N ALA A 56 11.48 8.49 -11.19
CA ALA A 56 10.02 8.47 -11.23
C ALA A 56 9.40 9.78 -10.77
N LYS A 57 9.94 10.43 -9.73
CA LYS A 57 9.48 11.75 -9.25
C LYS A 57 9.56 12.84 -10.32
N LYS A 58 10.53 12.75 -11.24
CA LYS A 58 10.62 13.66 -12.40
C LYS A 58 9.48 13.45 -13.41
N ARG A 59 8.89 12.24 -13.46
CA ARG A 59 7.75 11.89 -14.32
C ARG A 59 6.41 12.13 -13.63
N TYR A 60 6.36 11.98 -12.31
CA TYR A 60 5.16 12.11 -11.50
C TYR A 60 5.37 13.19 -10.45
N ALA A 61 4.98 14.43 -10.76
CA ALA A 61 5.19 15.58 -9.87
C ALA A 61 4.44 15.47 -8.52
N HIS A 62 3.44 14.60 -8.44
CA HIS A 62 2.66 14.28 -7.23
C HIS A 62 3.22 13.10 -6.41
N LEU A 63 4.39 12.58 -6.80
CA LEU A 63 5.13 11.57 -6.04
C LEU A 63 6.19 12.25 -5.16
N ASP A 64 6.04 12.09 -3.84
CA ASP A 64 7.08 12.39 -2.87
C ASP A 64 7.85 11.10 -2.53
N VAL A 65 9.16 11.22 -2.45
CA VAL A 65 10.05 10.14 -2.02
C VAL A 65 10.83 10.62 -0.82
N LEU A 66 10.77 9.86 0.27
CA LEU A 66 11.40 10.18 1.55
C LEU A 66 12.45 9.13 1.88
N ASP A 67 13.49 9.54 2.60
CA ASP A 67 14.48 8.63 3.19
C ASP A 67 14.22 8.51 4.68
N HIS A 68 14.16 7.27 5.19
CA HIS A 68 14.04 7.02 6.64
C HIS A 68 14.75 5.71 7.00
N PRO A 69 15.64 5.66 8.01
CA PRO A 69 16.22 4.40 8.44
C PRO A 69 15.14 3.37 8.81
N PHE A 70 15.33 2.10 8.46
CA PHE A 70 14.38 1.07 8.87
C PHE A 70 14.37 0.89 10.40
N GLU A 71 13.28 1.34 11.03
CA GLU A 71 13.05 1.25 12.49
C GLU A 71 11.93 0.25 12.84
N GLY A 72 11.52 -0.57 11.87
CA GLY A 72 10.35 -1.46 11.96
C GLY A 72 9.27 -1.10 10.96
N TYR A 73 8.32 -2.01 10.74
CA TYR A 73 7.27 -1.85 9.72
C TYR A 73 6.31 -0.72 10.09
N GLY A 74 5.78 -0.73 11.32
CA GLY A 74 4.86 0.29 11.81
C GLY A 74 5.46 1.70 11.80
N PRO A 75 6.63 1.94 12.43
CA PRO A 75 7.32 3.23 12.39
C PRO A 75 7.58 3.74 10.98
N SER A 76 8.05 2.88 10.08
CA SER A 76 8.31 3.27 8.69
C SER A 76 7.02 3.64 7.95
N ARG A 77 5.91 2.93 8.20
CA ARG A 77 4.59 3.30 7.65
C ARG A 77 4.03 4.58 8.29
N ASN A 78 4.29 4.83 9.57
CA ASN A 78 3.94 6.09 10.20
C ASN A 78 4.63 7.27 9.52
N VAL A 79 5.89 7.11 9.07
CA VAL A 79 6.58 8.15 8.29
C VAL A 79 5.87 8.43 6.96
N SER A 80 5.38 7.39 6.25
CA SER A 80 4.70 7.58 4.97
C SER A 80 3.32 8.25 5.11
N ILE A 81 2.61 8.05 6.22
CA ILE A 81 1.28 8.63 6.44
C ILE A 81 1.27 9.98 7.17
N ARG A 82 2.38 10.39 7.80
CA ARG A 82 2.44 11.57 8.70
C ARG A 82 2.02 12.87 8.03
N ASP A 83 2.52 13.11 6.81
CA ASP A 83 2.37 14.39 6.10
C ASP A 83 1.32 14.31 4.98
N VAL A 84 0.35 13.39 5.13
CA VAL A 84 -0.78 13.22 4.20
C VAL A 84 -1.77 14.37 4.39
N THR A 85 -2.12 15.02 3.27
CA THR A 85 -3.06 16.15 3.25
C THR A 85 -4.41 15.83 2.61
N THR A 86 -4.52 14.69 1.94
CA THR A 86 -5.78 14.18 1.40
C THR A 86 -6.60 13.52 2.51
N ASP A 87 -7.92 13.39 2.33
CA ASP A 87 -8.82 12.83 3.34
C ASP A 87 -8.65 11.33 3.56
N TRP A 88 -8.10 10.63 2.56
CA TRP A 88 -7.89 9.19 2.59
C TRP A 88 -6.43 8.80 2.32
N ILE A 89 -6.08 7.64 2.85
CA ILE A 89 -4.78 6.99 2.70
C ILE A 89 -5.03 5.59 2.14
N LEU A 90 -4.32 5.22 1.09
CA LEU A 90 -4.21 3.84 0.61
C LEU A 90 -2.79 3.35 0.89
N VAL A 91 -2.65 2.26 1.65
CA VAL A 91 -1.36 1.63 1.94
C VAL A 91 -1.21 0.37 1.10
N LEU A 92 -0.14 0.32 0.31
CA LEU A 92 0.24 -0.86 -0.46
C LEU A 92 1.72 -1.17 -0.24
N ASP A 93 2.03 -2.46 -0.21
CA ASP A 93 3.42 -2.94 -0.24
C ASP A 93 3.94 -3.02 -1.69
N ALA A 94 5.27 -3.02 -1.86
CA ALA A 94 5.89 -2.97 -3.19
C ALA A 94 5.65 -4.21 -4.06
N ASP A 95 5.08 -5.28 -3.50
CA ASP A 95 4.62 -6.48 -4.20
C ASP A 95 3.07 -6.56 -4.29
N GLU A 96 2.36 -5.51 -3.88
CA GLU A 96 0.90 -5.43 -3.91
C GLU A 96 0.38 -4.49 -5.01
N ARG A 97 -0.70 -4.85 -5.70
CA ARG A 97 -1.29 -4.08 -6.80
C ARG A 97 -2.81 -4.12 -6.78
N LEU A 98 -3.41 -3.07 -7.33
CA LEU A 98 -4.82 -3.02 -7.70
C LEU A 98 -4.96 -3.14 -9.22
N MET A 99 -6.11 -3.62 -9.71
CA MET A 99 -6.44 -3.52 -11.13
C MET A 99 -6.82 -2.08 -11.48
N PHE A 100 -6.67 -1.72 -12.76
CA PHE A 100 -7.05 -0.39 -13.25
C PHE A 100 -8.49 0.01 -12.89
N SER A 101 -9.44 -0.94 -12.96
CA SER A 101 -10.85 -0.71 -12.59
C SER A 101 -11.06 -0.51 -11.09
N ASP A 102 -10.17 -1.02 -10.26
CA ASP A 102 -10.36 -1.05 -8.81
C ASP A 102 -10.19 0.32 -8.18
N PHE A 103 -9.38 1.20 -8.78
CA PHE A 103 -9.25 2.59 -8.33
C PHE A 103 -10.59 3.35 -8.44
N GLU A 104 -11.36 3.09 -9.49
CA GLU A 104 -12.69 3.69 -9.64
C GLU A 104 -13.70 3.07 -8.67
N GLU A 105 -13.65 1.74 -8.49
CA GLU A 105 -14.54 1.05 -7.54
C GLU A 105 -14.30 1.52 -6.10
N LEU A 106 -13.04 1.73 -5.69
CA LEU A 106 -12.74 2.30 -4.37
C LEU A 106 -13.32 3.68 -4.17
N GLY A 107 -13.31 4.52 -5.21
CA GLY A 107 -13.97 5.82 -5.17
C GLY A 107 -15.49 5.68 -4.91
N LYS A 108 -16.14 4.73 -5.60
CA LYS A 108 -17.57 4.45 -5.45
C LYS A 108 -17.91 3.87 -4.08
N GLU A 109 -17.13 2.91 -3.60
CA GLU A 109 -17.35 2.32 -2.27
C GLU A 109 -17.27 3.37 -1.17
N ARG A 110 -16.29 4.27 -1.25
CA ARG A 110 -16.18 5.42 -0.34
C ARG A 110 -17.42 6.33 -0.40
N GLU A 111 -17.90 6.66 -1.60
CA GLU A 111 -19.08 7.52 -1.77
C GLU A 111 -20.37 6.87 -1.25
N LEU A 112 -20.49 5.55 -1.39
CA LEU A 112 -21.65 4.78 -0.93
C LEU A 112 -21.64 4.48 0.57
N SER A 113 -20.47 4.53 1.22
CA SER A 113 -20.31 4.35 2.66
C SER A 113 -19.75 5.62 3.33
N PRO A 114 -20.54 6.70 3.45
CA PRO A 114 -20.05 8.00 3.97
C PRO A 114 -19.60 7.96 5.44
N GLU A 115 -20.05 6.97 6.20
CA GLU A 115 -19.65 6.75 7.60
C GLU A 115 -18.44 5.82 7.75
N ALA A 116 -17.94 5.25 6.64
CA ALA A 116 -16.80 4.35 6.68
C ALA A 116 -15.55 5.07 7.19
N ILE A 117 -14.87 4.43 8.14
CA ILE A 117 -13.58 4.92 8.67
C ILE A 117 -12.42 4.28 7.89
N ALA A 118 -12.59 3.02 7.49
CA ALA A 118 -11.59 2.24 6.81
C ALA A 118 -12.21 1.08 6.02
N PHE A 119 -11.45 0.57 5.06
CA PHE A 119 -11.73 -0.63 4.29
C PHE A 119 -10.59 -1.64 4.43
N SER A 120 -10.94 -2.90 4.65
CA SER A 120 -10.05 -4.06 4.50
C SER A 120 -10.33 -4.78 3.18
N PHE A 121 -9.37 -5.60 2.76
CA PHE A 121 -9.36 -6.20 1.42
C PHE A 121 -9.13 -7.70 1.53
N ASP A 122 -9.68 -8.46 0.58
CA ASP A 122 -9.18 -9.81 0.33
C ASP A 122 -7.89 -9.72 -0.49
N PHE A 123 -7.02 -10.71 -0.30
CA PHE A 123 -5.76 -10.78 -1.03
C PHE A 123 -5.81 -11.90 -2.07
N LEU A 124 -5.47 -11.58 -3.31
CA LEU A 124 -5.25 -12.58 -4.34
C LEU A 124 -3.74 -12.78 -4.48
N THR A 125 -3.23 -13.88 -3.93
CA THR A 125 -1.82 -14.24 -4.07
C THR A 125 -1.56 -14.74 -5.49
N VAL A 126 -0.63 -14.10 -6.19
CA VAL A 126 -0.22 -14.45 -7.56
C VAL A 126 1.21 -14.96 -7.54
N SER A 127 1.41 -16.24 -7.87
CA SER A 127 2.75 -16.81 -8.09
C SER A 127 3.14 -16.64 -9.55
N LEU A 128 4.18 -15.86 -9.81
CA LEU A 128 4.69 -15.64 -11.16
C LEU A 128 5.43 -16.86 -11.72
N ILE A 129 5.95 -17.74 -10.86
CA ILE A 129 6.68 -18.95 -11.27
C ILE A 129 5.72 -20.07 -11.65
N ASP A 130 4.70 -20.31 -10.82
CA ASP A 130 3.77 -21.42 -11.02
C ASP A 130 2.54 -21.03 -11.85
N VAL A 131 2.38 -19.73 -12.16
CA VAL A 131 1.18 -19.13 -12.77
C VAL A 131 -0.09 -19.62 -12.06
N LYS A 132 -0.09 -19.46 -10.73
CA LYS A 132 -1.20 -19.84 -9.86
C LYS A 132 -1.71 -18.64 -9.10
N GLU A 133 -3.03 -18.56 -8.99
CA GLU A 133 -3.73 -17.60 -8.16
C GLU A 133 -4.38 -18.33 -6.99
N ARG A 134 -4.26 -17.74 -5.79
CA ARG A 134 -4.93 -18.24 -4.58
C ARG A 134 -5.59 -17.08 -3.87
N LEU A 135 -6.89 -17.18 -3.65
CA LEU A 135 -7.63 -16.22 -2.84
C LEU A 135 -7.38 -16.48 -1.34
N ASP A 136 -7.00 -15.42 -0.64
CA ASP A 136 -6.91 -15.36 0.82
C ASP A 136 -7.96 -14.37 1.35
N ILE A 137 -8.97 -14.94 2.01
CA ILE A 137 -10.09 -14.19 2.60
C ILE A 137 -9.84 -13.75 4.05
N SER A 138 -8.64 -14.00 4.59
CA SER A 138 -8.28 -13.63 5.97
C SER A 138 -7.95 -12.14 6.13
N GLY A 139 -7.85 -11.40 5.02
CA GLY A 139 -7.43 -10.00 4.97
C GLY A 139 -8.29 -9.07 5.81
N ASN A 140 -7.92 -8.90 7.07
CA ASN A 140 -8.61 -8.03 8.02
C ASN A 140 -7.86 -6.72 8.27
N ASN A 141 -6.63 -6.60 7.75
CA ASN A 141 -5.86 -5.39 7.90
C ASN A 141 -6.48 -4.25 7.06
N PRO A 142 -6.92 -3.12 7.65
CA PRO A 142 -7.40 -1.98 6.88
C PRO A 142 -6.24 -1.39 6.07
N ARG A 143 -6.43 -1.31 4.75
CA ARG A 143 -5.43 -0.76 3.82
C ARG A 143 -5.88 0.57 3.21
N PHE A 144 -7.16 0.92 3.32
CA PHE A 144 -7.69 2.18 2.81
C PHE A 144 -8.48 2.88 3.92
N PHE A 145 -7.99 3.99 4.46
CA PHE A 145 -8.57 4.59 5.68
C PHE A 145 -8.46 6.11 5.70
N SER A 146 -9.32 6.75 6.49
CA SER A 146 -9.37 8.20 6.58
C SER A 146 -8.17 8.77 7.34
N SER A 147 -7.47 9.75 6.75
CA SER A 147 -6.39 10.51 7.39
C SER A 147 -6.90 11.47 8.49
N ARG A 148 -8.19 11.83 8.45
CA ARG A 148 -8.84 12.70 9.44
C ARG A 148 -9.10 12.00 10.77
N LYS A 149 -8.96 10.68 10.79
CA LYS A 149 -9.03 9.86 12.00
C LYS A 149 -7.59 9.64 12.45
N ASN A 150 -7.35 9.70 13.75
CA ASN A 150 -6.02 9.52 14.34
C ASN A 150 -5.60 8.04 14.27
N ILE A 151 -5.45 7.52 13.06
CA ILE A 151 -5.11 6.15 12.71
C ILE A 151 -3.60 6.11 12.47
N PHE A 152 -2.92 5.19 13.14
CA PHE A 152 -1.47 5.05 13.07
C PHE A 152 -1.06 3.62 13.41
N TYR A 153 0.19 3.26 13.15
CA TYR A 153 0.73 1.94 13.46
C TYR A 153 1.35 1.97 14.87
N ASP A 154 0.73 1.27 15.83
CA ASP A 154 1.08 1.30 17.25
C ASP A 154 2.35 0.50 17.63
N ASP A 155 2.69 -0.52 16.85
CA ASP A 155 3.77 -1.45 17.18
C ASP A 155 4.96 -1.30 16.21
N LEU A 156 6.16 -1.48 16.75
CA LEU A 156 7.41 -1.54 16.00
C LEU A 156 7.41 -2.71 14.99
N VAL A 157 6.72 -3.81 15.32
CA VAL A 157 6.76 -5.07 14.55
C VAL A 157 5.48 -5.33 13.75
N PHE A 158 4.31 -4.88 14.24
CA PHE A 158 3.04 -5.19 13.57
C PHE A 158 2.74 -4.27 12.40
N GLU A 159 1.99 -4.85 11.47
CA GLU A 159 1.64 -4.27 10.18
C GLU A 159 0.21 -3.73 10.12
N VAL A 160 -0.51 -3.76 11.25
CA VAL A 160 -1.92 -3.39 11.36
C VAL A 160 -2.03 -2.02 12.03
N PRO A 161 -2.73 -1.04 11.43
CA PRO A 161 -2.94 0.24 12.08
C PRO A 161 -4.05 0.13 13.12
N SER A 162 -4.00 1.04 14.08
CA SER A 162 -4.97 1.18 15.16
C SER A 162 -5.60 2.56 15.12
N LEU A 163 -6.72 2.70 15.81
CA LEU A 163 -7.34 3.97 16.12
C LEU A 163 -7.16 4.24 17.61
N ARG A 164 -6.16 5.04 17.98
CA ARG A 164 -5.86 5.39 19.39
C ARG A 164 -5.62 4.16 20.30
N GLY A 165 -4.95 3.12 19.82
CA GLY A 165 -4.74 1.89 20.59
C GLY A 165 -5.74 0.77 20.30
N ASP A 166 -6.90 1.10 19.71
CA ASP A 166 -7.97 0.12 19.45
C ASP A 166 -7.98 -0.36 17.99
N PRO A 167 -8.56 -1.54 17.70
CA PRO A 167 -8.79 -1.97 16.32
C PRO A 167 -9.61 -0.94 15.53
N VAL A 168 -9.15 -0.61 14.32
CA VAL A 168 -9.87 0.33 13.44
C VAL A 168 -11.18 -0.30 12.94
N PRO A 169 -12.35 0.32 13.18
CA PRO A 169 -13.62 -0.09 12.57
C PRO A 169 -13.51 -0.02 11.04
N ARG A 170 -13.94 -1.08 10.37
CA ARG A 170 -13.72 -1.24 8.93
C ARG A 170 -14.82 -2.01 8.24
N GLU A 171 -15.06 -1.64 6.99
CA GLU A 171 -15.89 -2.39 6.05
C GLU A 171 -15.00 -3.26 5.16
N LYS A 172 -15.58 -4.30 4.58
CA LYS A 172 -14.85 -5.16 3.63
C LYS A 172 -15.09 -4.63 2.22
N SER A 173 -14.01 -4.26 1.53
CA SER A 173 -14.06 -3.85 0.13
C SER A 173 -14.33 -5.05 -0.79
N LYS A 174 -15.01 -4.83 -1.91
CA LYS A 174 -15.13 -5.80 -3.01
C LYS A 174 -13.88 -5.85 -3.87
N VAL A 175 -13.05 -4.81 -3.80
CA VAL A 175 -11.73 -4.79 -4.44
C VAL A 175 -10.81 -5.79 -3.75
N GLN A 176 -9.97 -6.43 -4.55
CA GLN A 176 -8.96 -7.37 -4.09
C GLN A 176 -7.58 -6.79 -4.32
N ILE A 177 -6.70 -6.91 -3.33
CA ILE A 177 -5.30 -6.57 -3.50
C ILE A 177 -4.58 -7.80 -4.06
N LYS A 178 -3.96 -7.64 -5.23
CA LYS A 178 -3.09 -8.68 -5.79
C LYS A 178 -1.74 -8.62 -5.12
N HIS A 179 -1.38 -9.67 -4.40
CA HIS A 179 -0.07 -9.79 -3.74
C HIS A 179 0.78 -10.77 -4.55
N PHE A 180 1.83 -10.26 -5.17
CA PHE A 180 2.72 -11.03 -6.01
C PHE A 180 3.77 -11.74 -5.15
N THR A 181 4.11 -12.98 -5.52
CA THR A 181 5.09 -13.77 -4.78
C THR A 181 6.01 -14.49 -5.75
N SER A 182 7.24 -14.75 -5.29
CA SER A 182 8.30 -15.34 -6.08
C SER A 182 8.34 -16.88 -6.05
N GLY A 183 7.25 -17.55 -5.69
CA GLY A 183 7.20 -19.02 -5.54
C GLY A 183 7.98 -19.54 -4.32
N ASN A 184 7.44 -20.55 -3.64
CA ASN A 184 7.92 -21.22 -2.41
C ASN A 184 7.90 -20.48 -1.07
N ARG A 185 7.40 -19.24 -0.97
CA ARG A 185 6.86 -18.73 0.29
C ARG A 185 5.38 -19.09 0.37
N ILE A 186 5.09 -20.34 0.74
CA ILE A 186 3.87 -20.58 1.52
C ILE A 186 4.05 -19.68 2.74
N LEU A 187 3.23 -18.64 2.84
CA LEU A 187 3.07 -17.85 4.06
C LEU A 187 2.82 -18.88 5.19
N LYS A 188 3.88 -19.26 5.90
CA LYS A 188 3.71 -19.53 7.31
C LYS A 188 3.20 -18.22 7.87
N SER A 189 2.10 -18.27 8.58
CA SER A 189 1.69 -17.18 9.47
C SER A 189 2.96 -16.61 10.10
N LYS A 190 3.12 -15.29 10.02
CA LYS A 190 4.05 -14.60 10.90
C LYS A 190 3.45 -14.76 12.30
N ASP A 191 3.74 -15.91 12.94
CA ASP A 191 3.55 -16.13 14.37
C ASP A 191 4.57 -15.30 15.16
#